data_AF-A0A5E7ZGS8-F1
#
_entry.id   AF-A0A5E7ZGS8-F1
#
_cell.length_a   1.000
_cell.length_b   1.000
_cell.length_c   1.000
_cell.angle_alpha   90.00
_cell.angle_beta   90.00
_cell.angle_gamma   90.00
#
_symmetry.space_group_name_H-M   'P 1'
#
loop_
_entity.id
_entity.type
_entity.pdbx_description
1 polymer ?
#
loop_
_entity_poly.entity_id
_entity_poly.type
_entity_poly.pdbx_seq_one_letter_code
_entity_poly.pdbx_strand_id
1 'polypeptide(L)' 'MILRELLILVAAFAAFASAVAAYLVAFHGEAPLKDILSTAFAAVIGLYVGRYFERRRLAHGR' A
#
# COMPACT_ATOMS: atom_id res chain seq x y z
N MET A 1 -12.17 0.65 17.35
CA MET A 1 -11.98 1.61 16.24
C MET A 1 -10.53 2.10 16.10
N ILE A 2 -9.55 1.58 16.86
CA ILE A 2 -8.14 1.88 16.58
C ILE A 2 -7.36 0.60 16.24
N LEU A 3 -7.69 -0.51 16.92
CA LEU A 3 -7.10 -1.82 16.64
C LEU A 3 -7.49 -2.36 15.25
N ARG A 4 -8.75 -2.25 14.85
CA ARG A 4 -9.22 -2.72 13.52
C ARG A 4 -8.52 -1.95 12.40
N GLU A 5 -8.46 -0.63 12.53
CA GLU A 5 -7.80 0.27 11.59
C GLU A 5 -6.29 0.00 11.50
N LEU A 6 -5.65 -0.27 12.64
CA LEU A 6 -4.25 -0.70 12.69
C LEU A 6 -4.04 -2.05 11.98
N LEU A 7 -4.90 -3.04 12.24
CA LEU A 7 -4.84 -4.35 11.58
C LEU A 7 -5.02 -4.23 10.06
N ILE A 8 -5.94 -3.38 9.60
CA ILE A 8 -6.14 -3.10 8.17
C ILE A 8 -4.88 -2.46 7.56
N LEU A 9 -4.26 -1.50 8.25
CA LEU A 9 -3.03 -0.87 7.79
C LEU A 9 -1.89 -1.90 7.66
N VAL A 10 -1.69 -2.72 8.69
CA VAL A 10 -0.66 -3.77 8.71
C VAL A 10 -0.93 -4.80 7.61
N ALA A 11 -2.17 -5.24 7.45
CA ALA A 11 -2.55 -6.21 6.42
C ALA A 11 -2.35 -5.64 5.00
N ALA A 12 -2.74 -4.38 4.76
CA ALA A 12 -2.53 -3.72 3.49
C ALA A 12 -1.03 -3.57 3.17
N PHE A 13 -0.24 -3.13 4.15
CA PHE A 13 1.22 -3.03 3.99
C PHE A 13 1.86 -4.39 3.71
N ALA A 14 1.48 -5.43 4.46
CA ALA A 14 1.99 -6.79 4.26
C ALA A 14 1.62 -7.34 2.88
N ALA A 15 0.40 -7.07 2.40
CA ALA A 15 -0.05 -7.47 1.06
C ALA A 15 0.78 -6.79 -0.04
N PHE A 16 1.01 -5.47 0.07
CA PHE A 16 1.86 -4.75 -0.87
C PHE A 16 3.31 -5.21 -0.80
N ALA A 17 3.87 -5.39 0.39
CA ALA A 17 5.24 -5.88 0.57
C ALA A 17 5.44 -7.26 -0.03
N SER A 18 4.48 -8.18 0.18
CA SER A 18 4.49 -9.52 -0.41
C SER A 18 4.43 -9.46 -1.94
N ALA A 19 3.58 -8.60 -2.49
CA ALA A 19 3.46 -8.42 -3.94
C ALA A 19 4.75 -7.85 -4.56
N VAL A 20 5.35 -6.83 -3.94
CA VAL A 20 6.62 -6.24 -4.41
C VAL A 20 7.76 -7.25 -4.31
N ALA A 21 7.85 -7.99 -3.20
CA ALA A 21 8.85 -9.04 -3.03
C ALA A 21 8.70 -10.12 -4.11
N ALA A 22 7.48 -10.61 -4.34
CA ALA A 22 7.21 -11.58 -5.39
C ALA A 22 7.60 -11.05 -6.78
N TYR A 23 7.28 -9.79 -7.09
CA TYR A 23 7.65 -9.13 -8.33
C TYR A 23 9.17 -9.02 -8.51
N LEU A 24 9.88 -8.56 -7.48
CA LEU A 24 11.33 -8.41 -7.53
C LEU A 24 12.04 -9.77 -7.67
N VAL A 25 11.61 -10.79 -6.92
CA VAL A 25 12.15 -12.15 -7.08
C VAL A 25 11.87 -12.70 -8.48
N ALA A 26 10.65 -12.54 -8.99
CA ALA A 26 10.26 -13.12 -10.28
C ALA A 26 10.93 -12.44 -11.48
N PHE A 27 11.18 -11.13 -11.41
CA PHE A 27 11.59 -10.34 -12.58
C PHE A 27 12.97 -9.69 -12.47
N HIS A 28 13.47 -9.45 -11.26
CA HIS A 28 14.76 -8.78 -11.03
C HIS A 28 15.82 -9.72 -10.43
N GLY A 29 15.46 -10.94 -10.02
CA GLY A 29 16.39 -11.93 -9.46
C GLY A 29 16.93 -11.60 -8.07
N GLU A 30 16.72 -10.36 -7.62
CA GLU A 30 17.12 -9.85 -6.31
C GLU A 30 15.94 -9.11 -5.68
N ALA A 31 15.81 -9.22 -4.36
CA ALA A 31 14.70 -8.63 -3.61
C ALA A 31 15.23 -7.84 -2.39
N PRO A 32 15.94 -6.73 -2.62
CA PRO A 32 16.51 -5.94 -1.54
C PRO A 32 15.40 -5.42 -0.62
N LEU A 33 15.58 -5.61 0.69
CA LEU A 33 14.59 -5.25 1.71
C LEU A 33 14.19 -3.77 1.63
N LYS A 34 15.16 -2.91 1.32
CA LYS A 34 14.92 -1.47 1.12
C LYS A 34 13.85 -1.21 0.06
N ASP A 35 13.99 -1.83 -1.11
CA ASP A 35 13.12 -1.55 -2.26
C ASP A 35 11.73 -2.15 -2.06
N ILE A 36 11.64 -3.32 -1.40
CA ILE A 36 10.36 -3.89 -0.97
C ILE A 36 9.63 -2.93 -0.04
N LEU A 37 10.29 -2.49 1.03
CA LEU A 37 9.65 -1.67 2.06
C LEU A 37 9.33 -0.25 1.56
N SER A 38 10.22 0.39 0.81
CA SER A 38 9.98 1.73 0.27
C SER A 38 8.85 1.74 -0.74
N THR A 39 8.79 0.73 -1.61
CA THR A 39 7.74 0.60 -2.62
C THR A 39 6.40 0.25 -1.98
N ALA A 40 6.38 -0.69 -1.03
CA ALA A 40 5.18 -1.03 -0.29
C ALA A 40 4.64 0.17 0.52
N PHE A 41 5.54 0.96 1.13
CA PHE A 41 5.17 2.18 1.84
C PHE A 41 4.56 3.22 0.90
N ALA A 42 5.18 3.46 -0.27
CA ALA A 42 4.63 4.36 -1.29
C ALA A 42 3.26 3.90 -1.79
N ALA A 43 3.06 2.60 -2.00
CA ALA A 43 1.78 2.03 -2.42
C ALA A 43 0.67 2.25 -1.36
N VAL A 44 0.99 2.05 -0.07
CA VAL A 44 0.06 2.32 1.02
C VAL A 44 -0.31 3.81 1.08
N ILE A 45 0.66 4.72 0.96
CA ILE A 45 0.37 6.16 0.88
C ILE A 45 -0.55 6.46 -0.31
N GLY A 46 -0.23 5.93 -1.50
CA GLY A 46 -1.04 6.08 -2.70
C GLY A 46 -2.49 5.60 -2.51
N LEU A 47 -2.69 4.47 -1.81
CA LEU A 47 -4.02 3.97 -1.46
C LEU A 47 -4.81 4.94 -0.58
N TYR A 48 -4.19 5.50 0.46
CA TYR A 48 -4.85 6.45 1.34
C TYR A 48 -5.16 7.78 0.64
N VAL A 49 -4.22 8.27 -0.16
CA VAL A 49 -4.38 9.49 -0.97
C VAL A 49 -5.48 9.29 -2.02
N GLY A 50 -5.48 8.17 -2.73
CA GLY A 50 -6.52 7.82 -3.70
C GLY A 50 -7.91 7.79 -3.06
N ARG A 51 -8.04 7.12 -1.90
CA ARG A 51 -9.31 7.11 -1.15
C ARG A 51 -9.71 8.49 -0.62
N TYR A 52 -8.74 9.34 -0.26
CA TYR A 52 -9.04 10.72 0.12
C TYR A 52 -9.63 11.50 -1.05
N PHE A 53 -9.04 11.39 -2.25
CA PHE A 53 -9.57 12.04 -3.46
C PHE A 53 -10.90 11.47 -3.90
N GLU A 54 -11.09 10.15 -3.85
CA GLU A 54 -12.35 9.49 -4.16
C GLU A 54 -13.48 10.01 -3.26
N ARG A 55 -13.25 10.02 -1.94
CA ARG A 55 -14.20 10.59 -0.97
C ARG A 55 -14.45 12.07 -1.21
N ARG A 56 -13.41 12.85 -1.53
CA ARG A 56 -13.54 14.29 -1.80
C ARG A 56 -14.34 14.56 -3.08
N ARG A 57 -14.11 13.81 -4.15
CA ARG A 57 -14.83 13.95 -5.43
C ARG A 57 -16.29 13.54 -5.29
N LEU A 58 -16.57 12.44 -4.58
CA LEU A 58 -17.94 12.01 -4.27
C LEU A 58 -18.67 13.00 -3.35
N ALA A 59 -17.96 13.66 -2.43
CA ALA A 59 -18.54 14.68 -1.54
C ALA A 59 -18.81 16.04 -2.23
N HIS A 60 -18.07 16.38 -3.29
CA HIS A 60 -18.25 17.62 -4.07
C HIS A 60 -19.09 17.42 -5.34
N GLY A 61 -19.68 16.24 -5.55
CA GLY A 61 -20.55 15.91 -6.69
C GLY A 61 -22.04 16.16 -6.45
N ARG A 62 -22.40 17.21 -5.70
CA ARG A 62 -23.78 17.74 -5.63
C ARG A 62 -23.84 19.10 -6.27
#